data_AF-A0AAN5I7J6-F1
#
_entry.id   AF-A0AAN5I7J6-F1
#
_cell.length_a   1.000
_cell.length_b   1.000
_cell.length_c   1.000
_cell.angle_alpha   90.00
_cell.angle_beta   90.00
_cell.angle_gamma   90.00
#
_symmetry.space_group_name_H-M   'P 1'
#
loop_
_entity.id
_entity.type
_entity.pdbx_description
1 polymer ?
#
loop_
_entity_poly.entity_id
_entity_poly.type
_entity_poly.pdbx_seq_one_letter_code
_entity_poly.pdbx_strand_id
1 'polypeptide(L)'
;TNDSKVILRWEIDNANSLTPGVYESAVLIERGFEWKASIRPNAEDGREIDFLLISSNKKTSWNCKAQVEYRLLTPNNGRKRMKDLALFDDNNSTHSFDKNWNWASMNNPNNV
;
A
#
# COMPACT_ATOMS: atom_id res chain seq x y z
N THR A 1 -17.93 19.38 -10.07
CA THR A 1 -17.39 18.77 -8.83
C THR A 1 -16.24 17.87 -9.22
N ASN A 2 -15.01 18.28 -8.90
CA ASN A 2 -13.79 17.61 -9.36
C ASN A 2 -13.35 16.55 -8.34
N ASP A 3 -14.24 15.59 -8.04
CA ASP A 3 -14.03 14.55 -7.02
C ASP A 3 -13.12 13.42 -7.54
N SER A 4 -11.93 13.74 -8.03
CA SER A 4 -10.96 12.76 -8.54
C SER A 4 -10.27 11.93 -7.43
N LYS A 5 -10.86 11.85 -6.23
CA LYS A 5 -10.27 11.15 -5.08
C LYS A 5 -10.76 9.70 -5.02
N VAL A 6 -9.81 8.77 -4.93
CA VAL A 6 -10.04 7.36 -4.64
C VAL A 6 -9.46 7.06 -3.26
N ILE A 7 -10.20 6.31 -2.42
CA ILE A 7 -9.72 5.87 -1.10
C ILE A 7 -9.78 4.35 -1.06
N LEU A 8 -8.60 3.72 -1.04
CA LEU A 8 -8.46 2.30 -0.73
C LEU A 8 -8.17 2.18 0.78
N ARG A 9 -9.07 1.55 1.52
CA ARG A 9 -8.86 1.20 2.94
C ARG A 9 -8.66 -0.29 3.04
N TRP A 10 -7.58 -0.69 3.68
CA TRP A 10 -7.27 -2.08 3.99
C TRP A 10 -7.06 -2.21 5.49
N GLU A 11 -7.84 -3.09 6.11
CA GLU A 11 -7.71 -3.46 7.50
C GLU A 11 -7.15 -4.87 7.58
N ILE A 12 -6.16 -5.04 8.44
CA ILE A 12 -5.49 -6.31 8.68
C ILE A 12 -5.83 -6.70 10.11
N ASP A 13 -6.74 -7.66 10.24
CA ASP A 13 -7.04 -8.27 11.53
C ASP A 13 -5.86 -9.13 11.99
N ASN A 14 -5.59 -9.11 13.30
CA ASN A 14 -4.51 -9.88 13.92
C ASN A 14 -3.14 -9.66 13.23
N ALA A 15 -2.79 -8.40 12.93
CA ALA A 15 -1.53 -8.06 12.28
C ALA A 15 -0.30 -8.65 12.97
N ASN A 16 -0.37 -8.85 14.29
CA ASN A 16 0.67 -9.51 15.10
C ASN A 16 0.92 -10.99 14.79
N SER A 17 -0.03 -11.66 14.13
CA SER A 17 0.07 -13.05 13.69
C SER A 17 0.63 -13.21 12.27
N LEU A 18 0.89 -12.09 11.57
CA LEU A 18 1.46 -12.14 10.23
C LEU A 18 2.88 -12.69 10.27
N THR A 19 3.09 -13.75 9.48
CA THR A 19 4.40 -14.31 9.17
C THR A 19 5.01 -13.57 7.98
N PRO A 20 6.33 -13.48 7.86
CA PRO A 20 6.96 -12.88 6.68
C PRO A 20 6.40 -13.47 5.38
N GLY A 21 5.77 -12.64 4.55
CA GLY A 21 5.07 -13.07 3.35
C GLY A 21 4.36 -11.93 2.63
N VAL A 22 3.86 -12.20 1.43
CA VAL A 22 3.09 -11.23 0.64
C VAL A 22 1.63 -11.28 1.05
N TYR A 23 1.08 -10.15 1.45
CA TYR A 23 -0.33 -9.98 1.75
C TYR A 23 -0.90 -8.89 0.86
N GLU A 24 -2.15 -9.07 0.44
CA GLU A 24 -2.82 -8.17 -0.49
C GLU A 24 -4.21 -7.81 0.01
N SER A 25 -4.60 -6.56 -0.19
CA SER A 25 -5.97 -6.10 -0.03
C SER A 25 -6.90 -6.67 -1.12
N ALA A 26 -8.21 -6.54 -0.93
CA ALA A 26 -9.16 -6.72 -2.02
C ALA A 26 -8.94 -5.69 -3.14
N VAL A 27 -9.30 -6.07 -4.37
CA VAL A 27 -9.22 -5.17 -5.53
C VAL A 27 -10.31 -4.10 -5.44
N LEU A 28 -9.92 -2.84 -5.51
CA LEU A 28 -10.81 -1.69 -5.66
C LEU A 28 -10.84 -1.26 -7.13
N ILE A 29 -12.00 -1.39 -7.78
CA ILE A 29 -12.17 -0.96 -9.17
C ILE A 29 -12.71 0.46 -9.19
N GLU A 30 -11.88 1.43 -9.55
CA GLU A 30 -12.26 2.83 -9.57
C GLU A 30 -11.59 3.58 -10.72
N ARG A 31 -12.33 4.53 -11.31
CA ARG A 31 -11.86 5.37 -12.42
C ARG A 31 -11.34 4.59 -13.63
N GLY A 32 -11.83 3.35 -13.82
CA GLY A 32 -11.40 2.47 -14.91
C GLY A 32 -10.07 1.75 -14.65
N PHE A 33 -9.55 1.82 -13.43
CA PHE A 33 -8.35 1.11 -12.98
C PHE A 33 -8.72 0.13 -11.87
N GLU A 34 -7.93 -0.94 -11.76
CA GLU A 34 -7.94 -1.83 -10.59
C GLU A 34 -6.82 -1.39 -9.65
N TRP A 35 -7.16 -1.13 -8.40
CA TRP A 35 -6.24 -0.68 -7.35
C TRP A 35 -6.13 -1.75 -6.28
N LYS A 36 -4.91 -2.03 -5.83
CA LYS A 36 -4.65 -3.01 -4.77
C LYS A 36 -3.49 -2.53 -3.91
N ALA A 37 -3.64 -2.56 -2.59
CA ALA A 37 -2.53 -2.43 -1.66
C ALA A 37 -1.91 -3.82 -1.41
N SER A 38 -0.60 -3.86 -1.22
CA SER A 38 0.13 -5.05 -0.80
C SER A 38 1.17 -4.71 0.27
N ILE A 39 1.42 -5.62 1.20
CA ILE A 39 2.61 -5.59 2.05
C ILE A 39 3.45 -6.84 1.76
N ARG A 40 4.76 -6.68 1.78
CA ARG A 40 5.71 -7.80 1.71
C ARG A 40 6.98 -7.49 2.51
N PRO A 41 7.76 -8.49 2.93
CA PRO A 41 9.10 -8.26 3.44
C PRO A 41 9.94 -7.53 2.40
N ASN A 42 10.70 -6.54 2.85
CA ASN A 42 11.67 -5.85 2.01
C ASN A 42 12.73 -6.85 1.52
N ALA A 43 13.11 -6.73 0.26
CA ALA A 43 14.01 -7.68 -0.40
C ALA A 43 15.47 -7.63 0.13
N GLU A 44 15.89 -6.52 0.74
CA GLU A 44 17.28 -6.33 1.17
C GLU A 44 17.60 -7.04 2.49
N ASP A 45 16.73 -6.93 3.49
CA ASP A 45 17.00 -7.48 4.82
C ASP A 45 15.87 -8.36 5.40
N GLY A 46 14.68 -8.37 4.77
CA GLY A 46 13.50 -9.08 5.25
C GLY A 46 12.98 -8.61 6.62
N ARG A 47 13.59 -7.55 7.19
CA ARG A 47 13.22 -6.96 8.48
C ARG A 47 12.31 -5.78 8.27
N GLU A 48 12.43 -5.07 7.17
CA GLU A 48 11.48 -4.02 6.79
C GLU A 48 10.31 -4.58 5.96
N ILE A 49 9.26 -3.78 5.85
CA ILE A 49 8.11 -4.06 4.98
C ILE A 49 8.07 -3.03 3.86
N ASP A 50 7.85 -3.53 2.65
CA ASP A 50 7.42 -2.68 1.55
C ASP A 50 5.90 -2.55 1.65
N PHE A 51 5.40 -1.32 1.62
CA PHE A 51 3.98 -1.07 1.40
C PHE A 51 3.79 -0.66 -0.06
N LEU A 52 3.04 -1.44 -0.83
CA LEU A 52 2.92 -1.26 -2.26
C LEU A 52 1.52 -0.77 -2.61
N LEU A 53 1.43 0.21 -3.50
CA LEU A 53 0.21 0.47 -4.26
C LEU A 53 0.39 -0.07 -5.67
N ILE A 54 -0.50 -0.97 -6.05
CA ILE A 54 -0.52 -1.64 -7.36
C ILE A 54 -1.73 -1.11 -8.13
N SER A 55 -1.50 -0.73 -9.39
CA SER A 55 -2.54 -0.28 -10.31
C SER A 55 -2.46 -1.07 -11.62
N SER A 56 -3.62 -1.47 -12.15
CA SER A 56 -3.70 -2.08 -13.48
C SER A 56 -4.87 -1.50 -14.28
N ASN A 57 -4.79 -1.64 -15.60
CA ASN A 57 -5.87 -1.30 -16.52
C ASN A 57 -6.06 -2.44 -17.52
N LYS A 58 -7.30 -2.71 -17.91
CA LYS A 58 -7.61 -3.74 -18.93
C LYS A 58 -7.20 -3.33 -20.34
N LYS A 59 -6.95 -2.04 -20.58
CA LYS A 59 -6.45 -1.53 -21.87
C LYS A 59 -4.95 -1.79 -22.00
N THR A 60 -4.51 -2.19 -23.18
CA THR A 60 -3.11 -2.14 -23.57
C THR A 60 -2.69 -0.67 -23.78
N SER A 61 -1.48 -0.27 -23.36
CA SER A 61 -0.96 1.10 -23.48
C SER A 61 -1.72 2.16 -22.68
N TRP A 62 -1.62 2.08 -21.34
CA TRP A 62 -2.22 3.03 -20.41
C TRP A 62 -1.14 3.75 -19.60
N ASN A 63 -1.48 4.92 -19.07
CA ASN A 63 -0.73 5.55 -17.99
C ASN A 63 -1.69 6.22 -17.00
N CYS A 64 -1.24 6.38 -15.77
CA CYS A 64 -1.95 7.06 -14.71
C CYS A 64 -0.95 7.81 -13.82
N LYS A 65 -1.16 9.12 -13.69
CA LYS A 65 -0.44 9.94 -12.71
C LYS A 65 -1.36 10.20 -11.53
N ALA A 66 -0.97 9.73 -10.35
CA ALA A 66 -1.77 9.84 -9.14
C ALA A 66 -0.98 10.51 -8.00
N GLN A 67 -1.57 11.50 -7.34
CA GLN A 67 -1.08 11.94 -6.05
C GLN A 67 -1.59 10.96 -4.99
N VAL A 68 -0.67 10.28 -4.31
CA VAL A 68 -1.00 9.24 -3.34
C VAL A 68 -0.73 9.75 -1.93
N GLU A 69 -1.59 9.38 -0.99
CA GLU A 69 -1.36 9.61 0.43
C GLU A 69 -1.48 8.29 1.18
N TYR A 70 -0.35 7.77 1.64
CA TYR A 70 -0.29 6.59 2.49
C TYR A 70 -0.59 6.97 3.93
N ARG A 71 -1.50 6.24 4.56
CA ARG A 71 -1.86 6.43 5.96
C ARG A 71 -1.88 5.07 6.64
N LEU A 72 -1.02 4.88 7.64
CA LEU A 72 -1.23 3.83 8.61
C LEU A 72 -1.85 4.43 9.86
N LEU A 73 -2.86 3.74 10.34
CA LEU A 73 -3.53 4.01 11.59
C LEU A 73 -3.27 2.81 12.48
N THR A 74 -2.62 3.03 13.62
CA THR A 74 -2.53 1.99 14.66
C THR A 74 -3.62 2.22 15.71
N PRO A 75 -4.09 1.16 16.39
CA PRO A 75 -5.11 1.27 17.44
C PRO A 75 -4.74 2.27 18.56
N ASN A 76 -3.46 2.38 18.91
CA ASN A 76 -2.95 3.35 19.88
C ASN A 76 -2.88 4.82 19.37
N ASN A 77 -3.71 5.19 18.39
CA ASN A 77 -3.71 6.49 17.71
C ASN A 77 -2.39 6.85 17.02
N GLY A 78 -1.49 5.88 16.78
CA GLY A 78 -0.31 6.07 15.97
C GLY A 78 -0.73 6.38 14.53
N ARG A 79 -0.24 7.50 13.99
CA ARG A 79 -0.55 7.92 12.63
C ARG A 79 0.73 8.25 11.90
N LYS A 80 1.09 7.43 10.93
CA LYS A 80 2.10 7.81 9.93
C LYS A 80 1.38 8.21 8.65
N ARG A 81 1.85 9.31 8.06
CA ARG A 81 1.33 9.85 6.82
C ARG A 81 2.47 10.18 5.88
N MET A 82 2.30 9.86 4.62
CA MET A 82 3.21 10.29 3.57
C MET A 82 2.42 10.62 2.32
N LYS A 83 2.92 11.59 1.57
CA LYS A 83 2.37 11.95 0.27
C LYS A 83 3.46 11.76 -0.76
N ASP A 84 3.10 11.18 -1.89
CA ASP A 84 3.99 11.03 -3.02
C ASP A 84 3.22 11.20 -4.34
N LEU A 85 3.97 11.28 -5.43
CA LEU A 85 3.46 11.27 -6.78
C LEU A 85 3.79 9.92 -7.43
N ALA A 86 2.78 9.09 -7.61
CA ALA A 86 2.90 7.80 -8.26
C ALA A 86 2.66 7.93 -9.78
N LEU A 87 3.54 7.33 -10.57
CA LEU A 87 3.41 7.19 -12.01
C LEU A 87 3.23 5.71 -12.32
N PHE A 88 2.10 5.37 -12.91
CA PHE A 88 1.76 4.02 -13.31
C PHE A 88 1.62 3.94 -14.82
N ASP A 89 2.09 2.85 -15.42
CA ASP A 89 1.88 2.53 -16.82
C ASP A 89 1.90 1.02 -17.04
N ASP A 90 1.83 0.59 -18.30
CA ASP A 90 1.83 -0.81 -18.69
C ASP A 90 3.14 -1.56 -18.36
N ASN A 91 4.25 -0.83 -18.13
CA ASN A 91 5.54 -1.38 -17.72
C ASN A 91 5.82 -1.20 -16.23
N ASN A 92 5.14 -0.26 -15.58
CA ASN A 92 5.31 0.06 -14.16
C ASN A 92 3.96 0.16 -13.45
N SER A 93 3.43 -0.99 -13.01
CA SER A 93 2.15 -1.09 -12.32
C SER A 93 2.25 -0.91 -10.80
N THR A 94 3.46 -0.79 -10.25
CA THR A 94 3.70 -0.85 -8.81
C THR A 94 4.43 0.39 -8.33
N HIS A 95 3.88 1.05 -7.33
CA HIS A 95 4.53 2.13 -6.62
C HIS A 95 4.81 1.68 -5.19
N SER A 96 6.09 1.60 -4.83
CA SER A 96 6.52 1.23 -3.49
C SER A 96 6.58 2.45 -2.59
N PHE A 97 6.00 2.33 -1.41
CA PHE A 97 6.36 3.13 -0.26
C PHE A 97 7.61 2.49 0.36
N ASP A 98 8.74 3.13 0.08
CA ASP A 98 10.03 2.65 0.55
C ASP A 98 10.41 3.34 1.87
N LYS A 99 10.85 2.49 2.81
CA LYS A 99 11.56 2.79 4.06
C LYS A 99 10.71 3.04 5.31
N ASN A 100 11.12 2.30 6.36
CA ASN A 100 10.93 2.58 7.80
C ASN A 100 9.79 1.87 8.51
N TRP A 101 9.30 0.72 8.02
CA TRP A 101 8.62 -0.19 8.95
C TRP A 101 9.30 -1.52 9.09
N ASN A 102 9.94 -1.65 10.24
CA ASN A 102 10.34 -2.93 10.75
C ASN A 102 9.10 -3.83 10.93
N TRP A 103 9.14 -5.03 10.36
CA TRP A 103 8.17 -6.11 10.51
C TRP A 103 7.87 -6.39 11.99
N ALA A 104 8.90 -6.41 12.84
CA ALA A 104 8.74 -6.59 14.28
C ALA A 104 7.94 -5.46 14.94
N SER A 105 7.92 -4.26 14.35
CA SER A 105 7.10 -3.15 14.86
C SER A 105 5.61 -3.33 14.57
N MET A 106 5.22 -4.06 13.52
CA MET A 106 3.82 -4.46 13.30
C MET A 106 3.37 -5.54 14.29
N ASN A 107 4.32 -6.37 14.73
CA ASN A 107 4.05 -7.48 15.64
C ASN A 107 4.21 -7.11 17.12
N ASN A 108 4.61 -5.87 17.42
CA ASN A 108 4.76 -5.40 18.80
C ASN A 108 3.39 -5.00 19.36
N PRO A 109 2.88 -5.67 20.42
CA PRO A 109 1.58 -5.35 21.02
C PRO A 109 1.52 -3.95 21.65
N ASN A 110 2.65 -3.27 21.84
CA ASN A 110 2.66 -1.87 22.27
C ASN A 110 2.48 -0.88 21.10
N ASN A 111 2.60 -1.36 19.85
CA ASN A 111 2.41 -0.56 18.63
C ASN A 111 1.06 -0.83 17.94
N VAL A 112 0.39 -1.93 18.29
CA VAL A 112 -0.96 -2.30 17.85
C VAL A 112 -1.93 -1.91 18.95
#